data_AF-A0A0G4G7P5-F1
#
_entry.id   AF-A0A0G4G7P5-F1
#
_cell.length_a   1.000
_cell.length_b   1.000
_cell.length_c   1.000
_cell.angle_alpha   90.00
_cell.angle_beta   90.00
_cell.angle_gamma   90.00
#
_symmetry.space_group_name_H-M   'P 1'
#
loop_
_entity.id
_entity.type
_entity.pdbx_description
1 polymer ?
#
loop_
_entity_poly.entity_id
_entity_poly.type
_entity_poly.pdbx_seq_one_letter_code
_entity_poly.pdbx_strand_id
1 'polypeptide(L)'
;MDMQAFVDTFSKNTLRVGITLQLVSFITLISVWYALAGGDFVDGINGLIEYTDDTLRDNSLLNAAEKAVNLRLPMAIITFFFLLGALYLAVFQSFLHQGERANRGFRAGGKFLMYAVTFDILQLLTTFIFWGALCKFDSNATQNMQGFLASGATNRALFISQTVASIGWIFYAAAFFLMELNNTEGPGMVFGWIIASSYKLAAVLGLVYVFLPTTAPSFWMHLAMMVFYGLGLFVATIWAFMFEPTIHWEGAPGMYAESYELAPALAPKPVMATTMS
;
A
#
# COMPACT_ATOMS: atom_id res chain seq x y z
N MET A 1 21.41 -8.02 23.65
CA MET A 1 20.09 -7.38 23.62
C MET A 1 19.07 -8.49 23.79
N ASP A 2 18.29 -8.46 24.87
CA ASP A 2 17.31 -9.52 25.12
C ASP A 2 16.24 -9.53 24.04
N MET A 3 15.80 -10.73 23.65
CA MET A 3 14.81 -10.94 22.58
C MET A 3 13.52 -10.14 22.82
N GLN A 4 13.15 -9.96 24.09
CA GLN A 4 12.04 -9.13 24.53
C GLN A 4 12.24 -7.64 24.18
N ALA A 5 13.41 -7.08 24.51
CA ALA A 5 13.75 -5.69 24.20
C ALA A 5 13.84 -5.44 22.69
N PHE A 6 14.26 -6.44 21.92
CA PHE A 6 14.22 -6.39 20.45
C PHE A 6 12.79 -6.33 19.92
N VAL A 7 11.91 -7.24 20.36
CA VAL A 7 10.51 -7.28 19.93
C VAL A 7 9.78 -5.99 20.31
N ASP A 8 10.01 -5.46 21.52
CA ASP A 8 9.39 -4.21 21.98
C ASP A 8 9.88 -2.98 21.22
N THR A 9 11.17 -2.93 20.87
CA THR A 9 11.72 -1.83 20.06
C THR A 9 11.23 -1.92 18.61
N PHE A 10 11.11 -3.14 18.09
CA PHE A 10 10.68 -3.37 16.72
C PHE A 10 9.19 -3.09 16.54
N SER A 11 8.34 -3.58 17.44
CA SER A 11 6.89 -3.36 17.39
C SER A 11 6.51 -1.89 17.42
N LYS A 12 7.18 -1.10 18.27
CA LYS A 12 6.93 0.35 18.45
C LYS A 12 7.30 1.21 17.26
N ASN A 13 7.98 0.68 16.25
CA ASN A 13 8.53 1.45 15.13
C ASN A 13 8.06 0.93 13.76
N THR A 14 7.25 -0.12 13.73
CA THR A 14 6.87 -0.83 12.51
C THR A 14 6.02 0.01 11.57
N LEU A 15 5.05 0.77 12.08
CA LEU A 15 4.19 1.62 11.26
C LEU A 15 4.99 2.75 10.62
N ARG A 16 5.73 3.52 11.43
CA ARG A 16 6.48 4.67 10.89
C ARG A 16 7.58 4.25 9.94
N VAL A 17 8.29 3.16 10.22
CA VAL A 17 9.33 2.65 9.32
C VAL A 17 8.69 2.18 8.02
N GLY A 18 7.57 1.44 8.08
CA GLY A 18 6.87 0.95 6.89
C GLY A 18 6.40 2.06 5.97
N ILE A 19 5.62 3.03 6.48
CA ILE A 19 5.10 4.13 5.66
C ILE A 19 6.23 5.05 5.18
N THR A 20 7.25 5.32 6.00
CA THR A 20 8.42 6.11 5.57
C THR A 20 9.15 5.43 4.42
N LEU A 21 9.33 4.12 4.48
CA LEU A 21 10.00 3.38 3.42
C LEU A 21 9.18 3.40 2.13
N GLN A 22 7.86 3.28 2.21
CA GLN A 22 6.96 3.48 1.07
C GLN A 22 7.07 4.91 0.51
N LEU A 23 7.10 5.95 1.36
CA LEU A 23 7.21 7.35 0.93
C LEU A 23 8.54 7.63 0.22
N VAL A 24 9.66 7.19 0.79
CA VAL A 24 10.99 7.37 0.18
C VAL A 24 11.06 6.61 -1.15
N SER A 25 10.50 5.40 -1.21
CA SER A 25 10.41 4.64 -2.46
C SER A 25 9.55 5.35 -3.49
N PHE A 26 8.45 5.99 -3.08
CA PHE A 26 7.57 6.77 -3.96
C PHE A 26 8.26 8.02 -4.51
N ILE A 27 8.96 8.77 -3.67
CA ILE A 27 9.73 9.95 -4.10
C ILE A 27 10.83 9.54 -5.08
N THR A 28 11.51 8.42 -4.79
CA THR A 28 12.53 7.85 -5.67
C THR A 28 11.93 7.38 -6.99
N LEU A 29 10.75 6.74 -6.95
CA LEU A 29 9.99 6.35 -8.13
C LEU A 29 9.72 7.56 -9.03
N ILE A 30 9.11 8.62 -8.50
CA ILE A 30 8.84 9.85 -9.26
C ILE A 30 10.14 10.40 -9.85
N SER A 31 11.19 10.51 -9.04
CA SER A 31 12.47 11.11 -9.47
C SER A 31 13.11 10.33 -10.62
N VAL A 32 13.17 9.00 -10.50
CA VAL A 32 13.73 8.11 -11.53
C VAL A 32 12.83 8.07 -12.77
N TRP A 33 11.52 8.04 -12.56
CA TRP A 33 10.54 7.99 -13.64
C TRP A 33 10.62 9.23 -14.54
N TYR A 34 10.74 10.43 -13.96
CA TYR A 34 10.95 11.64 -14.74
C TYR A 34 12.35 11.73 -15.34
N ALA A 35 13.40 11.33 -14.60
CA ALA A 35 14.78 11.41 -15.08
C ALA A 35 15.07 10.47 -16.27
N LEU A 36 14.42 9.30 -16.31
CA LEU A 36 14.62 8.30 -17.36
C LEU A 36 13.53 8.30 -18.43
N ALA A 37 12.70 9.34 -18.46
CA ALA A 37 11.59 9.50 -19.40
C ALA A 37 10.62 8.29 -19.39
N GLY A 38 10.21 7.84 -18.20
CA GLY A 38 9.19 6.80 -18.03
C GLY A 38 7.83 7.17 -18.63
N GLY A 39 7.58 8.46 -18.89
CA GLY A 39 6.47 8.93 -19.72
C GLY A 39 6.51 8.31 -21.12
N ASP A 40 7.65 8.36 -21.79
CA ASP A 40 7.86 7.77 -23.13
C ASP A 40 7.62 6.25 -23.13
N PHE A 41 7.91 5.56 -22.02
CA PHE A 41 7.62 4.13 -21.87
C PHE A 41 6.11 3.86 -21.83
N VAL A 42 5.36 4.65 -21.05
CA VAL A 42 3.90 4.53 -20.99
C VAL A 42 3.26 4.92 -22.31
N ASP A 43 3.71 6.01 -22.93
CA ASP A 43 3.21 6.46 -24.24
C ASP A 43 3.51 5.42 -25.33
N GLY A 44 4.70 4.80 -25.30
CA GLY A 44 5.05 3.73 -26.23
C GLY A 44 4.23 2.44 -26.03
N ILE A 45 3.88 2.09 -24.78
CA ILE A 45 2.93 1.00 -24.48
C ILE A 45 1.52 1.37 -24.95
N ASN A 46 1.09 2.61 -24.75
CA ASN A 46 -0.24 3.08 -25.16
C ASN A 46 -0.38 3.12 -26.69
N GLY A 47 0.72 3.39 -27.41
CA GLY A 47 0.78 3.31 -28.87
C GLY A 47 0.39 1.94 -29.44
N LEU A 48 0.53 0.85 -28.67
CA LEU A 48 0.02 -0.48 -29.08
C LEU A 48 -1.50 -0.55 -29.21
N ILE A 49 -2.21 0.28 -28.45
CA ILE A 49 -3.67 0.29 -28.39
C ILE A 49 -4.23 1.31 -29.38
N GLU A 50 -3.53 2.43 -29.57
CA GLU A 50 -3.99 3.56 -30.39
C GLU A 50 -3.68 3.41 -31.89
N TYR A 51 -2.53 2.84 -32.25
CA TYR A 51 -2.11 2.78 -33.65
C TYR A 51 -2.65 1.53 -34.36
N THR A 52 -3.51 1.77 -35.35
CA THR A 52 -3.98 0.75 -36.30
C THR A 52 -2.94 0.45 -37.40
N ASP A 53 -1.98 1.35 -37.61
CA ASP A 53 -0.87 1.17 -38.55
C ASP A 53 0.28 0.39 -37.89
N ASP A 54 0.66 -0.74 -38.50
CA ASP A 54 1.69 -1.64 -38.02
C ASP A 54 3.07 -0.95 -37.89
N THR A 55 3.39 -0.01 -38.77
CA THR A 55 4.71 0.66 -38.77
C THR A 55 4.85 1.66 -37.62
N LEU A 56 3.79 2.41 -37.32
CA LEU A 56 3.76 3.34 -36.19
C LEU A 56 3.76 2.59 -34.85
N ARG A 57 3.06 1.46 -34.81
CA ARG A 57 3.01 0.56 -33.65
C ARG A 57 4.38 -0.08 -33.36
N ASP A 58 5.08 -0.56 -34.38
CA ASP A 58 6.41 -1.16 -34.19
C ASP A 58 7.45 -0.14 -33.72
N ASN A 59 7.39 1.10 -34.24
CA ASN A 59 8.26 2.19 -33.78
C ASN A 59 7.96 2.60 -32.33
N SER A 60 6.68 2.65 -31.91
CA SER A 60 6.32 2.96 -30.51
C SER A 60 6.76 1.85 -29.55
N LEU A 61 6.62 0.60 -29.97
CA LEU A 61 7.10 -0.60 -29.27
C LEU A 61 8.62 -0.60 -29.07
N LEU A 62 9.38 -0.25 -30.12
CA LEU A 62 10.84 -0.18 -30.05
C LEU A 62 11.29 0.88 -29.04
N ASN A 63 10.69 2.07 -29.10
CA ASN A 63 10.96 3.14 -28.16
C ASN A 63 10.62 2.73 -26.71
N ALA A 64 9.47 2.11 -26.48
CA ALA A 64 9.10 1.58 -25.17
C ALA A 64 10.11 0.53 -24.68
N ALA A 65 10.54 -0.37 -25.55
CA ALA A 65 11.50 -1.41 -25.22
C ALA A 65 12.85 -0.83 -24.79
N GLU A 66 13.37 0.17 -25.50
CA GLU A 66 14.62 0.85 -25.15
C GLU A 66 14.53 1.53 -23.79
N LYS A 67 13.43 2.22 -23.50
CA LYS A 67 13.21 2.87 -22.19
C LYS A 67 13.07 1.84 -21.07
N ALA A 68 12.36 0.74 -21.32
CA ALA A 68 12.21 -0.35 -20.36
C ALA A 68 13.55 -0.99 -19.97
N VAL A 69 14.49 -1.10 -20.92
CA VAL A 69 15.85 -1.60 -20.64
C VAL A 69 16.61 -0.68 -19.68
N ASN A 70 16.47 0.63 -19.82
CA ASN A 70 17.10 1.60 -18.90
C ASN A 70 16.41 1.63 -17.52
N LEU A 71 15.09 1.41 -17.48
CA LEU A 71 14.28 1.43 -16.26
C LEU A 71 14.39 0.14 -15.43
N ARG A 72 14.77 -1.00 -16.03
CA ARG A 72 14.66 -2.33 -15.40
C ARG A 72 15.27 -2.44 -14.00
N LEU A 73 16.54 -2.05 -13.85
CA LEU A 73 17.26 -2.19 -12.60
C LEU A 73 16.82 -1.16 -11.55
N PRO A 74 16.71 0.15 -11.88
CA PRO A 74 16.16 1.14 -10.95
C PRO A 74 14.77 0.77 -10.45
N MET A 75 13.87 0.34 -11.35
CA MET A 75 12.50 -0.01 -11.00
C MET A 75 12.42 -1.27 -10.13
N ALA A 76 13.26 -2.28 -10.39
CA ALA A 76 13.35 -3.47 -9.54
C ALA A 76 13.82 -3.12 -8.11
N ILE A 77 14.82 -2.24 -7.97
CA ILE A 77 15.32 -1.80 -6.66
C ILE A 77 14.26 -1.00 -5.91
N ILE A 78 13.60 -0.05 -6.59
CA ILE A 78 12.55 0.79 -5.99
C ILE A 78 11.36 -0.07 -5.53
N THR A 79 10.90 -0.99 -6.37
CA THR A 79 9.78 -1.88 -6.03
C THR A 79 10.13 -2.84 -4.89
N PHE A 80 11.39 -3.27 -4.79
CA PHE A 80 11.87 -4.02 -3.63
C PHE A 80 11.75 -3.24 -2.32
N PHE A 81 12.15 -1.96 -2.31
CA PHE A 81 12.00 -1.12 -1.10
C PHE A 81 10.54 -0.82 -0.77
N PHE A 82 9.68 -0.60 -1.77
CA PHE A 82 8.24 -0.53 -1.56
C PHE A 82 7.68 -1.80 -0.90
N LEU A 83 8.11 -2.98 -1.40
CA LEU A 83 7.68 -4.27 -0.87
C LEU A 83 8.14 -4.45 0.58
N LEU A 84 9.37 -4.08 0.90
CA LEU A 84 9.84 -4.04 2.29
C LEU A 84 8.95 -3.15 3.16
N GLY A 85 8.59 -1.96 2.67
CA GLY A 85 7.68 -1.05 3.37
C GLY A 85 6.32 -1.69 3.66
N ALA A 86 5.74 -2.37 2.66
CA ALA A 86 4.48 -3.10 2.82
C ALA A 86 4.60 -4.27 3.83
N LEU A 87 5.73 -4.96 3.86
CA LEU A 87 5.99 -6.02 4.85
C LEU A 87 6.07 -5.46 6.28
N TYR A 88 6.66 -4.28 6.49
CA TYR A 88 6.63 -3.60 7.79
C TYR A 88 5.20 -3.28 8.24
N LEU A 89 4.32 -2.88 7.32
CA LEU A 89 2.90 -2.66 7.61
C LEU A 89 2.16 -3.96 7.92
N ALA A 90 2.52 -5.07 7.28
CA ALA A 90 1.98 -6.40 7.60
C ALA A 90 2.36 -6.81 9.03
N VAL A 91 3.61 -6.56 9.42
CA VAL A 91 4.09 -6.80 10.78
C VAL A 91 3.33 -5.92 11.78
N PHE A 92 3.17 -4.62 11.51
CA PHE A 92 2.39 -3.73 12.36
C PHE A 92 0.95 -4.23 12.54
N GLN A 93 0.29 -4.66 11.47
CA GLN A 93 -1.04 -5.24 11.51
C GLN A 93 -1.13 -6.50 12.40
N SER A 94 -0.07 -7.31 12.42
CA SER A 94 -0.02 -8.51 13.28
C SER A 94 0.00 -8.15 14.77
N PHE A 95 0.63 -7.03 15.14
CA PHE A 95 0.65 -6.55 16.52
C PHE A 95 -0.65 -5.87 16.95
N LEU A 96 -1.38 -5.22 16.04
CA LEU A 96 -2.67 -4.57 16.35
C LEU A 96 -3.74 -5.54 16.89
N HIS A 97 -3.67 -6.83 16.56
CA HIS A 97 -4.66 -7.82 16.97
C HIS A 97 -4.52 -8.29 18.43
N GLN A 98 -3.43 -7.92 19.12
CA GLN A 98 -3.13 -8.38 20.47
C GLN A 98 -3.60 -7.43 21.59
N GLY A 99 -4.14 -6.26 21.25
CA GLY A 99 -4.61 -5.28 22.24
C GLY A 99 -6.01 -5.59 22.79
N GLU A 100 -6.11 -6.01 24.05
CA GLU A 100 -7.39 -6.29 24.73
C GLU A 100 -8.30 -5.03 24.86
N ARG A 101 -7.74 -3.82 24.78
CA ARG A 101 -8.46 -2.53 24.90
C ARG A 101 -8.98 -1.93 23.59
N ALA A 102 -8.74 -2.56 22.43
CA ALA A 102 -9.15 -2.01 21.14
C ALA A 102 -10.69 -2.05 20.93
N ASN A 103 -11.33 -0.90 20.76
CA ASN A 103 -12.74 -0.78 20.38
C ASN A 103 -13.02 -1.52 19.05
N ARG A 104 -14.26 -1.98 18.85
CA ARG A 104 -14.70 -2.72 17.65
C ARG A 104 -14.33 -2.01 16.34
N GLY A 105 -14.42 -0.69 16.30
CA GLY A 105 -14.06 0.11 15.13
C GLY A 105 -12.54 0.13 14.85
N PHE A 106 -11.71 0.18 15.89
CA PHE A 106 -10.26 0.08 15.75
C PHE A 106 -9.84 -1.29 15.22
N ARG A 107 -10.46 -2.36 15.74
CA ARG A 107 -10.26 -3.74 15.23
C ARG A 107 -10.69 -3.89 13.77
N ALA A 108 -11.78 -3.24 13.37
CA ALA A 108 -12.21 -3.20 11.97
C ALA A 108 -11.15 -2.50 11.10
N GLY A 109 -10.60 -1.37 11.56
CA GLY A 109 -9.48 -0.67 10.92
C GLY A 109 -8.27 -1.59 10.71
N GLY A 110 -7.86 -2.36 11.72
CA GLY A 110 -6.78 -3.34 11.62
C GLY A 110 -7.05 -4.48 10.61
N LYS A 111 -8.30 -4.93 10.49
CA LYS A 111 -8.69 -5.92 9.45
C LYS A 111 -8.65 -5.33 8.04
N PHE A 112 -9.13 -4.10 7.87
CA PHE A 112 -9.00 -3.41 6.58
C PHE A 112 -7.55 -3.15 6.21
N LEU A 113 -6.69 -2.86 7.20
CA LEU A 113 -5.25 -2.73 6.98
C LEU A 113 -4.65 -4.05 6.48
N MET A 114 -5.06 -5.19 7.05
CA MET A 114 -4.63 -6.51 6.58
C MET A 114 -4.97 -6.73 5.10
N TYR A 115 -6.20 -6.41 4.69
CA TYR A 115 -6.59 -6.51 3.28
C TYR A 115 -5.81 -5.53 2.40
N ALA A 116 -5.67 -4.28 2.83
CA ALA A 116 -4.91 -3.26 2.10
C ALA A 116 -3.48 -3.71 1.82
N VAL A 117 -2.76 -4.14 2.87
CA VAL A 117 -1.38 -4.61 2.77
C VAL A 117 -1.27 -5.89 1.94
N THR A 118 -2.26 -6.78 1.99
CA THR A 118 -2.28 -7.99 1.15
C THR A 118 -2.33 -7.63 -0.34
N PHE A 119 -3.23 -6.73 -0.73
CA PHE A 119 -3.31 -6.26 -2.11
C PHE A 119 -2.06 -5.49 -2.53
N ASP A 120 -1.50 -4.68 -1.64
CA ASP A 120 -0.26 -3.94 -1.87
C ASP A 120 0.93 -4.88 -2.10
N ILE A 121 1.09 -5.92 -1.28
CA ILE A 121 2.13 -6.95 -1.46
C ILE A 121 1.94 -7.69 -2.77
N LEU A 122 0.72 -8.12 -3.10
CA LEU A 122 0.45 -8.82 -4.36
C LEU A 122 0.84 -7.96 -5.56
N GLN A 123 0.43 -6.69 -5.53
CA GLN A 123 0.74 -5.72 -6.56
C GLN A 123 2.25 -5.48 -6.72
N LEU A 124 2.93 -5.19 -5.60
CA LEU A 124 4.36 -4.89 -5.58
C LEU A 124 5.19 -6.11 -5.96
N LEU A 125 4.78 -7.31 -5.56
CA LEU A 125 5.45 -8.56 -5.92
C LEU A 125 5.33 -8.84 -7.42
N THR A 126 4.14 -8.67 -8.02
CA THR A 126 3.97 -8.80 -9.47
C THR A 126 4.85 -7.79 -10.22
N THR A 127 4.88 -6.54 -9.77
CA THR A 127 5.68 -5.47 -10.38
C THR A 127 7.19 -5.74 -10.23
N PHE A 128 7.62 -6.22 -9.06
CA PHE A 128 9.01 -6.59 -8.79
C PHE A 128 9.45 -7.78 -9.65
N ILE A 129 8.64 -8.84 -9.75
CA ILE A 129 8.93 -10.00 -10.60
C ILE A 129 9.02 -9.58 -12.06
N PHE A 130 8.14 -8.69 -12.52
CA PHE A 130 8.18 -8.14 -13.87
C PHE A 130 9.53 -7.45 -14.15
N TRP A 131 9.90 -6.43 -13.36
CA TRP A 131 11.16 -5.70 -13.58
C TRP A 131 12.42 -6.56 -13.33
N GLY A 132 12.35 -7.47 -12.36
CA GLY A 132 13.42 -8.42 -12.07
C GLY A 132 13.64 -9.45 -13.18
N ALA A 133 12.56 -9.94 -13.82
CA ALA A 133 12.67 -10.83 -14.96
C ALA A 133 13.37 -10.15 -16.15
N LEU A 134 13.11 -8.85 -16.34
CA LEU A 134 13.73 -8.05 -17.41
C LEU A 134 15.24 -7.84 -17.22
N CYS A 135 15.74 -7.97 -15.99
CA CYS A 135 17.17 -7.91 -15.71
C CYS A 135 17.94 -9.15 -16.22
N LYS A 136 17.25 -10.25 -16.57
CA LYS A 136 17.90 -11.48 -17.07
C LYS A 136 18.32 -11.41 -18.54
N PHE A 137 17.77 -10.48 -19.32
CA PHE A 137 18.03 -10.37 -20.75
C PHE A 137 19.16 -9.37 -20.99
N ASP A 138 20.39 -9.82 -21.27
CA ASP A 138 21.54 -8.90 -21.41
C ASP A 138 21.97 -8.63 -22.86
N SER A 139 22.07 -9.65 -23.72
CA SER A 139 22.62 -9.47 -25.09
C SER A 139 21.59 -9.03 -26.14
N ASN A 140 20.31 -9.43 -25.99
CA ASN A 140 19.21 -9.06 -26.89
C ASN A 140 18.05 -8.38 -26.12
N ALA A 141 18.39 -7.59 -25.10
CA ALA A 141 17.42 -7.03 -24.15
C ALA A 141 16.25 -6.31 -24.85
N THR A 142 16.56 -5.44 -25.82
CA THR A 142 15.56 -4.64 -26.54
C THR A 142 14.66 -5.50 -27.43
N GLN A 143 15.20 -6.47 -28.17
CA GLN A 143 14.40 -7.35 -29.05
C GLN A 143 13.51 -8.31 -28.25
N ASN A 144 14.04 -8.91 -27.18
CA ASN A 144 13.26 -9.76 -26.29
C ASN A 144 12.17 -8.95 -25.56
N MET A 145 12.49 -7.72 -25.17
CA MET A 145 11.54 -6.79 -24.57
C MET A 145 10.43 -6.43 -25.56
N GLN A 146 10.77 -6.10 -26.81
CA GLN A 146 9.80 -5.79 -27.85
C GLN A 146 8.83 -6.96 -28.08
N GLY A 147 9.34 -8.20 -28.20
CA GLY A 147 8.51 -9.39 -28.32
C GLY A 147 7.63 -9.65 -27.10
N PHE A 148 8.15 -9.38 -25.90
CA PHE A 148 7.39 -9.53 -24.66
C PHE A 148 6.27 -8.48 -24.52
N LEU A 149 6.54 -7.21 -24.87
CA LEU A 149 5.54 -6.15 -24.91
C LEU A 149 4.47 -6.43 -25.97
N ALA A 150 4.86 -6.91 -27.15
CA ALA A 150 3.95 -7.28 -28.24
C ALA A 150 3.02 -8.46 -27.90
N SER A 151 3.39 -9.33 -26.95
CA SER A 151 2.57 -10.49 -26.54
C SER A 151 1.23 -10.11 -25.88
N GLY A 152 1.06 -8.84 -25.51
CA GLY A 152 -0.11 -8.33 -24.77
C GLY A 152 -0.22 -8.86 -23.34
N ALA A 153 0.65 -9.78 -22.91
CA ALA A 153 0.71 -10.26 -21.54
C ALA A 153 1.10 -9.14 -20.57
N THR A 154 1.99 -8.24 -20.99
CA THR A 154 2.38 -7.05 -20.23
C THR A 154 1.21 -6.12 -19.97
N ASN A 155 0.39 -5.82 -20.99
CA ASN A 155 -0.78 -4.96 -20.82
C ASN A 155 -1.80 -5.56 -19.85
N ARG A 156 -2.05 -6.88 -19.95
CA ARG A 156 -2.92 -7.60 -19.00
C ARG A 156 -2.34 -7.58 -17.58
N ALA A 157 -1.03 -7.78 -17.44
CA ALA A 157 -0.38 -7.75 -16.13
C ALA A 157 -0.46 -6.36 -15.50
N LEU A 158 -0.17 -5.29 -16.25
CA LEU A 158 -0.28 -3.89 -15.79
C LEU A 158 -1.72 -3.52 -15.44
N PHE A 159 -2.70 -3.98 -16.22
CA PHE A 159 -4.14 -3.81 -15.93
C PHE A 159 -4.54 -4.44 -14.59
N ILE A 160 -4.20 -5.72 -14.39
CA ILE A 160 -4.52 -6.46 -13.16
C ILE A 160 -3.81 -5.81 -11.98
N SER A 161 -2.53 -5.52 -12.16
CA SER A 161 -1.65 -4.85 -11.22
C SER A 161 -2.27 -3.54 -10.71
N GLN A 162 -2.64 -2.63 -11.62
CA GLN A 162 -3.24 -1.35 -11.26
C GLN A 162 -4.64 -1.48 -10.64
N THR A 163 -5.43 -2.48 -11.06
CA THR A 163 -6.74 -2.78 -10.45
C THR A 163 -6.57 -3.22 -8.99
N VAL A 164 -5.63 -4.14 -8.75
CA VAL A 164 -5.30 -4.63 -7.40
C VAL A 164 -4.80 -3.48 -6.52
N ALA A 165 -3.91 -2.63 -7.04
CA ALA A 165 -3.42 -1.45 -6.34
C ALA A 165 -4.57 -0.51 -5.91
N SER A 166 -5.47 -0.21 -6.84
CA SER A 166 -6.58 0.71 -6.61
C SER A 166 -7.56 0.17 -5.55
N ILE A 167 -7.84 -1.14 -5.56
CA ILE A 167 -8.64 -1.79 -4.51
C ILE A 167 -7.91 -1.72 -3.16
N GLY A 168 -6.60 -1.96 -3.13
CA GLY A 168 -5.78 -1.83 -1.93
C GLY A 168 -5.84 -0.43 -1.32
N TRP A 169 -5.80 0.61 -2.16
CA TRP A 169 -5.89 2.01 -1.70
C TRP A 169 -7.24 2.35 -1.06
N ILE A 170 -8.35 1.77 -1.54
CA ILE A 170 -9.67 1.92 -0.88
C ILE A 170 -9.61 1.35 0.55
N PHE A 171 -8.95 0.20 0.71
CA PHE A 171 -8.79 -0.42 2.02
C PHE A 171 -7.84 0.37 2.93
N TYR A 172 -6.75 0.94 2.41
CA TYR A 172 -5.89 1.85 3.19
C TYR A 172 -6.67 3.08 3.67
N ALA A 173 -7.49 3.68 2.81
CA ALA A 173 -8.34 4.81 3.18
C ALA A 173 -9.28 4.46 4.34
N ALA A 174 -9.95 3.30 4.27
CA ALA A 174 -10.84 2.84 5.32
C ALA A 174 -10.08 2.47 6.60
N ALA A 175 -8.92 1.82 6.49
CA ALA A 175 -8.10 1.38 7.60
C ALA A 175 -7.62 2.56 8.45
N PHE A 176 -6.93 3.52 7.83
CA PHE A 176 -6.39 4.69 8.54
C PHE A 176 -7.50 5.55 9.12
N PHE A 177 -8.60 5.73 8.39
CA PHE A 177 -9.76 6.47 8.90
C PHE A 177 -10.38 5.82 10.14
N LEU A 178 -10.60 4.50 10.11
CA LEU A 178 -11.21 3.79 11.23
C LEU A 178 -10.29 3.70 12.44
N MET A 179 -8.98 3.54 12.23
CA MET A 179 -8.01 3.55 13.32
C MET A 179 -7.95 4.93 14.00
N GLU A 180 -7.95 6.01 13.22
CA GLU A 180 -7.96 7.37 13.78
C GLU A 180 -9.28 7.71 14.48
N LEU A 181 -10.42 7.41 13.84
CA LEU A 181 -11.74 7.70 14.40
C LEU A 181 -11.99 7.02 15.76
N ASN A 182 -11.35 5.87 15.97
CA ASN A 182 -11.53 5.08 17.20
C ASN A 182 -10.36 5.21 18.17
N ASN A 183 -9.38 6.07 17.88
CA ASN A 183 -8.30 6.38 18.81
C ASN A 183 -8.62 7.66 19.59
N THR A 184 -8.75 7.56 20.91
CA THR A 184 -9.06 8.71 21.78
C THR A 184 -7.88 9.64 21.99
N GLU A 185 -6.65 9.13 21.86
CA GLU A 185 -5.40 9.89 22.01
C GLU A 185 -4.77 10.24 20.66
N GLY A 186 -5.50 10.03 19.56
CA GLY A 186 -5.00 10.21 18.20
C GLY A 186 -4.65 11.65 17.84
N PRO A 187 -3.79 11.86 16.83
CA PRO A 187 -3.38 13.18 16.35
C PRO A 187 -4.51 14.08 15.86
N GLY A 188 -5.67 13.53 15.55
CA GLY A 188 -6.90 14.24 15.24
C GLY A 188 -7.57 13.76 13.96
N MET A 189 -8.90 13.85 13.95
CA MET A 189 -9.76 13.38 12.85
C MET A 189 -9.44 14.02 11.48
N VAL A 190 -8.80 15.19 11.46
CA VAL A 190 -8.38 15.89 10.23
C VAL A 190 -7.41 15.02 9.42
N PHE A 191 -6.44 14.37 10.08
CA PHE A 191 -5.51 13.46 9.40
C PHE A 191 -6.26 12.28 8.77
N GLY A 192 -7.18 11.68 9.51
CA GLY A 192 -8.03 10.59 9.01
C GLY A 192 -8.78 10.97 7.74
N TRP A 193 -9.39 12.15 7.68
CA TRP A 193 -10.12 12.63 6.50
C TRP A 193 -9.22 12.92 5.30
N ILE A 194 -8.06 13.56 5.52
CA ILE A 194 -7.12 13.88 4.44
C ILE A 194 -6.55 12.61 3.84
N ILE A 195 -6.10 11.67 4.67
CA ILE A 195 -5.58 10.36 4.23
C ILE A 195 -6.68 9.61 3.47
N ALA A 196 -7.87 9.48 4.06
CA ALA A 196 -8.97 8.75 3.43
C ALA A 196 -9.39 9.34 2.09
N SER A 197 -9.51 10.67 2.00
CA SER A 197 -9.89 11.35 0.76
C SER A 197 -8.81 11.18 -0.31
N SER A 198 -7.54 11.31 0.06
CA SER A 198 -6.41 11.19 -0.87
C SER A 198 -6.29 9.77 -1.45
N TYR A 199 -6.33 8.74 -0.60
CA TYR A 199 -6.28 7.34 -1.06
C TYR A 199 -7.52 6.95 -1.87
N LYS A 200 -8.72 7.44 -1.52
CA LYS A 200 -9.95 7.20 -2.31
C LYS A 200 -9.87 7.86 -3.69
N LEU A 201 -9.43 9.11 -3.76
CA LEU A 201 -9.27 9.81 -5.04
C LEU A 201 -8.23 9.11 -5.92
N ALA A 202 -7.09 8.70 -5.35
CA ALA A 202 -6.10 7.89 -6.06
C ALA A 202 -6.71 6.57 -6.59
N ALA A 203 -7.50 5.87 -5.77
CA ALA A 203 -8.15 4.62 -6.18
C ALA A 203 -9.16 4.82 -7.32
N VAL A 204 -10.01 5.84 -7.23
CA VAL A 204 -11.00 6.15 -8.28
C VAL A 204 -10.29 6.50 -9.58
N LEU A 205 -9.27 7.38 -9.53
CA LEU A 205 -8.49 7.74 -10.72
C LEU A 205 -7.73 6.54 -11.30
N GLY A 206 -7.22 5.64 -10.45
CA GLY A 206 -6.58 4.41 -10.88
C GLY A 206 -7.54 3.43 -11.58
N LEU A 207 -8.76 3.27 -11.07
CA LEU A 207 -9.78 2.47 -11.75
C LEU A 207 -10.22 3.12 -13.07
N VAL A 208 -10.44 4.43 -13.07
CA VAL A 208 -10.78 5.20 -14.29
C VAL A 208 -9.68 5.05 -15.34
N TYR A 209 -8.41 5.17 -14.95
CA TYR A 209 -7.24 4.99 -15.81
C TYR A 209 -7.21 3.61 -16.48
N VAL A 210 -7.64 2.57 -15.77
CA VAL A 210 -7.60 1.18 -16.24
C VAL A 210 -8.82 0.79 -17.09
N PHE A 211 -10.01 1.33 -16.77
CA PHE A 211 -11.29 0.90 -17.35
C PHE A 211 -11.84 1.78 -18.48
N LEU A 212 -11.22 2.92 -18.80
CA LEU A 212 -11.58 3.74 -19.96
C LEU A 212 -10.62 3.52 -21.14
N PRO A 213 -10.86 2.50 -21.99
CA PRO A 213 -10.03 2.23 -23.17
C PRO A 213 -10.25 3.22 -24.32
N THR A 214 -11.29 4.07 -24.28
CA THR A 214 -11.70 4.93 -25.40
C THR A 214 -11.23 6.39 -25.29
N THR A 215 -10.71 6.78 -24.14
CA THR A 215 -9.94 8.01 -23.98
C THR A 215 -8.53 7.56 -23.74
N ALA A 216 -7.59 7.86 -24.65
CA ALA A 216 -6.17 7.62 -24.43
C ALA A 216 -5.85 7.89 -22.96
N PRO A 217 -5.35 6.90 -22.18
CA PRO A 217 -5.13 7.08 -20.76
C PRO A 217 -4.19 8.27 -20.58
N SER A 218 -4.79 9.43 -20.26
CA SER A 218 -4.06 10.67 -20.38
C SER A 218 -2.94 10.66 -19.35
N PHE A 219 -1.74 11.04 -19.76
CA PHE A 219 -0.62 11.29 -18.85
C PHE A 219 -1.08 12.08 -17.62
N TRP A 220 -1.99 13.04 -17.81
CA TRP A 220 -2.61 13.84 -16.76
C TRP A 220 -3.43 13.04 -15.75
N MET A 221 -4.17 12.00 -16.17
CA MET A 221 -4.91 11.11 -15.27
C MET A 221 -3.94 10.28 -14.42
N HIS A 222 -2.90 9.72 -15.04
CA HIS A 222 -1.85 8.99 -14.33
C HIS A 222 -1.12 9.88 -13.33
N LEU A 223 -0.77 11.10 -13.75
CA LEU A 223 -0.14 12.10 -12.89
C LEU A 223 -1.04 12.48 -11.72
N ALA A 224 -2.33 12.76 -11.96
CA ALA A 224 -3.28 13.10 -10.91
C ALA A 224 -3.41 11.96 -9.88
N MET A 225 -3.52 10.71 -10.35
CA MET A 225 -3.54 9.52 -9.51
C MET A 225 -2.29 9.45 -8.61
N MET A 226 -1.09 9.63 -9.20
CA MET A 226 0.16 9.61 -8.45
C MET A 226 0.25 10.76 -7.44
N VAL A 227 -0.22 11.95 -7.77
CA VAL A 227 -0.25 13.10 -6.85
C VAL A 227 -1.13 12.81 -5.64
N PHE A 228 -2.34 12.29 -5.83
CA PHE A 228 -3.23 11.96 -4.71
C PHE A 228 -2.69 10.80 -3.86
N TYR A 229 -2.11 9.78 -4.49
CA TYR A 229 -1.46 8.69 -3.75
C TYR A 229 -0.28 9.21 -2.92
N GLY A 230 0.58 10.04 -3.53
CA GLY A 230 1.72 10.66 -2.86
C GLY A 230 1.32 11.58 -1.71
N LEU A 231 0.27 12.39 -1.89
CA LEU A 231 -0.28 13.22 -0.82
C LEU A 231 -0.82 12.36 0.33
N GLY A 232 -1.56 11.30 0.02
CA GLY A 232 -2.06 10.35 1.01
C GLY A 232 -0.92 9.71 1.80
N LEU A 233 0.12 9.27 1.11
CA LEU A 233 1.30 8.63 1.71
C LEU A 233 2.13 9.60 2.56
N PHE A 234 2.29 10.85 2.10
CA PHE A 234 2.98 11.90 2.85
C PHE A 234 2.25 12.23 4.15
N VAL A 235 0.93 12.46 4.09
CA VAL A 235 0.12 12.74 5.28
C VAL A 235 0.03 11.52 6.19
N ALA A 236 -0.08 10.31 5.64
CA ALA A 236 -0.02 9.07 6.40
C ALA A 236 1.33 8.87 7.10
N THR A 237 2.43 9.34 6.52
CA THR A 237 3.74 9.32 7.16
C THR A 237 3.74 10.21 8.40
N ILE A 238 3.32 11.47 8.28
CA ILE A 238 3.21 12.40 9.42
C ILE A 238 2.28 11.82 10.49
N TRP A 239 1.13 11.31 10.07
CA TRP A 239 0.17 10.65 10.94
C TRP A 239 0.80 9.46 11.67
N ALA A 240 1.55 8.60 11.00
CA ALA A 240 2.21 7.45 11.64
C ALA A 240 3.19 7.85 12.74
N PHE A 241 3.97 8.93 12.54
CA PHE A 241 4.88 9.45 13.57
C PHE A 241 4.16 9.96 14.81
N MET A 242 2.94 10.48 14.66
CA MET A 242 2.12 10.96 15.78
C MET A 242 1.25 9.86 16.39
N PHE A 243 0.73 8.95 15.57
CA PHE A 243 -0.22 7.92 15.95
C PHE A 243 0.46 6.72 16.61
N GLU A 244 1.56 6.20 16.06
CA GLU A 244 2.21 5.00 16.59
C GLU A 244 2.63 5.11 18.07
N PRO A 245 3.14 6.26 18.57
CA PRO A 245 3.44 6.45 19.99
C PRO A 245 2.20 6.43 20.91
N THR A 246 1.01 6.73 20.38
CA THR A 246 -0.25 6.75 21.15
C THR A 246 -0.84 5.36 21.33
N ILE A 247 -0.31 4.36 20.60
CA ILE A 247 -0.75 2.97 20.75
C ILE A 247 -0.08 2.38 21.99
N HIS A 248 -0.88 2.17 23.04
CA HIS A 248 -0.45 1.44 24.22
C HIS A 248 -0.29 -0.04 23.87
N TRP A 249 0.93 -0.46 23.56
CA TRP A 249 1.32 -1.86 23.38
C TRP A 249 1.35 -2.59 24.73
N GLU A 250 0.19 -2.72 25.38
CA GLU A 250 0.06 -3.51 26.61
C GLU A 250 0.15 -5.00 26.25
N GLY A 251 1.38 -5.52 26.28
CA GLY A 251 1.74 -6.91 26.01
C GLY A 251 3.20 -7.25 26.35
N ALA A 252 3.99 -6.31 26.87
CA ALA A 252 5.23 -6.65 27.58
C ALA A 252 4.87 -7.27 28.94
N PRO A 253 5.41 -8.45 29.30
CA PRO A 253 5.04 -9.19 30.50
C PRO A 253 5.44 -8.38 31.74
N GLY A 254 4.45 -7.72 32.34
CA GLY A 254 4.66 -6.87 33.51
C GLY A 254 3.41 -6.18 34.07
N MET A 255 2.28 -6.17 33.36
CA MET A 255 1.04 -5.52 33.85
C MET A 255 -0.18 -6.45 33.86
N TYR A 256 -0.04 -7.65 34.40
CA TYR A 256 -1.17 -8.55 34.67
C TYR A 256 -1.57 -8.59 36.17
N ALA A 257 -1.34 -7.53 36.93
CA ALA A 257 -1.61 -7.55 38.37
C ALA A 257 -2.69 -6.57 38.88
N GLU A 258 -2.99 -5.45 38.23
CA GLU A 258 -3.81 -4.41 38.88
C GLU A 258 -5.25 -4.22 38.35
N SER A 259 -5.59 -4.70 37.15
CA SER A 259 -6.95 -4.44 36.61
C SER A 259 -8.00 -5.50 36.98
N TYR A 260 -7.65 -6.55 37.71
CA TYR A 260 -8.63 -7.53 38.21
C TYR A 260 -9.24 -7.18 39.58
N GLU A 261 -8.71 -6.18 40.30
CA GLU A 261 -9.25 -5.80 41.61
C GLU A 261 -10.40 -4.77 41.57
N LEU A 262 -10.71 -4.19 40.40
CA LEU A 262 -11.72 -3.12 40.27
C LEU A 262 -13.03 -3.53 39.58
N ALA A 263 -13.34 -4.83 39.50
CA ALA A 263 -14.64 -5.30 39.05
C ALA A 263 -15.58 -5.78 40.19
N PRO A 264 -16.03 -4.93 41.14
CA PRO A 264 -17.19 -5.26 41.96
C PRO A 264 -18.42 -4.49 41.46
N ALA A 265 -19.13 -4.97 40.42
CA ALA A 265 -20.44 -4.36 40.11
C ALA A 265 -21.43 -5.17 39.24
N LEU A 266 -21.11 -6.35 38.71
CA LEU A 266 -22.05 -7.08 37.83
C LEU A 266 -22.09 -8.60 38.07
N ALA A 267 -22.07 -9.01 39.34
CA ALA A 267 -22.55 -10.35 39.68
C ALA A 267 -24.09 -10.37 39.57
N PRO A 268 -24.71 -11.29 38.80
CA PRO A 268 -26.15 -11.45 38.81
C PRO A 268 -26.60 -11.85 40.23
N LYS A 269 -27.57 -11.11 40.78
CA LYS A 269 -28.17 -11.44 42.08
C LYS A 269 -28.74 -12.86 42.03
N PRO A 270 -28.48 -13.71 43.04
CA PRO A 270 -29.11 -15.03 43.10
C PRO A 270 -30.62 -14.87 43.23
N VAL A 271 -31.36 -15.49 42.31
CA VAL A 271 -32.81 -15.64 42.39
C VAL A 271 -33.11 -16.44 43.65
N MET A 272 -33.79 -15.84 44.63
CA MET A 272 -34.30 -16.58 45.79
C MET A 272 -35.26 -17.65 45.30
N ALA A 273 -34.92 -18.92 45.55
CA ALA A 273 -35.84 -20.03 45.42
C ALA A 273 -36.95 -19.87 46.47
N THR A 274 -38.16 -19.59 46.00
CA THR A 274 -39.37 -19.63 46.83
C THR A 274 -39.63 -21.08 47.21
N THR A 275 -39.24 -21.49 48.42
CA THR A 275 -39.75 -22.72 49.02
C THR A 275 -41.20 -22.47 49.45
N MET A 276 -42.15 -23.06 48.73
CA MET A 276 -43.53 -23.20 49.22
C MET A 276 -43.57 -24.34 50.25
N SER A 277 -44.00 -23.99 51.46
CA SER A 277 -44.51 -24.91 52.48
C SER A 277 -45.91 -25.39 52.12
#